data_AF-A0A6A4GRX4-F1
#
_entry.id   AF-A0A6A4GRX4-F1
#
_cell.length_a   1.000
_cell.length_b   1.000
_cell.length_c   1.000
_cell.angle_alpha   90.00
_cell.angle_beta   90.00
_cell.angle_gamma   90.00
#
_symmetry.space_group_name_H-M   'P 1'
#
loop_
_entity.id
_entity.type
_entity.pdbx_description
1 polymer ?
#
loop_
_entity_poly.entity_id
_entity_poly.type
_entity_poly.pdbx_seq_one_letter_code
_entity_poly.pdbx_strand_id
1 'polypeptide(L)'
;MERTRIVDPQFNTPSYTNHPRNAPINYFSPWYHNNVLTLCECAMYMNNGVTLPLPQHCQSADDIRRWRKLNTKKFMEEYENDVLALYDIPMEEELECLDRNEDEDDEDNEEDITGDSDEDGK
;
A
#
# COMPACT_ATOMS: atom_id res chain seq x y z
N MET A 1 -19.22 30.12 -24.18
CA MET A 1 -17.95 29.46 -24.54
C MET A 1 -17.65 28.45 -23.45
N GLU A 2 -18.19 27.25 -23.59
CA GLU A 2 -17.94 26.13 -22.69
C GLU A 2 -16.59 25.51 -23.07
N ARG A 3 -15.66 25.42 -22.12
CA ARG A 3 -14.43 24.65 -22.28
C ARG A 3 -14.73 23.23 -21.84
N THR A 4 -15.06 22.37 -22.80
CA THR A 4 -15.01 20.92 -22.63
C THR A 4 -13.61 20.52 -22.18
N ARG A 5 -13.46 20.13 -20.91
CA ARG A 5 -12.28 19.41 -20.44
C ARG A 5 -12.35 18.02 -21.06
N ILE A 6 -11.53 17.79 -22.07
CA ILE A 6 -11.23 16.45 -22.56
C ILE A 6 -10.51 15.76 -21.40
N VAL A 7 -11.15 14.74 -20.82
CA VAL A 7 -10.48 13.81 -19.92
C VAL A 7 -9.83 12.78 -20.83
N ASP A 8 -8.50 12.85 -20.97
CA ASP A 8 -7.75 11.84 -21.71
C ASP A 8 -7.83 10.49 -20.98
N PRO A 9 -8.25 9.39 -21.63
CA PRO A 9 -8.49 8.11 -20.97
C PRO A 9 -7.24 7.23 -20.86
N GLN A 10 -6.04 7.81 -20.74
CA GLN A 10 -4.78 7.05 -20.75
C GLN A 10 -3.79 7.39 -19.62
N PHE A 11 -4.27 7.62 -18.40
CA PHE A 11 -3.41 7.45 -17.23
C PHE A 11 -3.41 5.99 -16.78
N ASN A 12 -2.88 5.11 -17.64
CA ASN A 12 -2.39 3.81 -17.21
C ASN A 12 -0.88 3.95 -16.96
N THR A 13 -0.51 4.60 -15.86
CA THR A 13 0.87 4.54 -15.39
C THR A 13 1.03 3.28 -14.54
N PRO A 14 1.90 2.34 -14.90
CA PRO A 14 2.19 1.21 -14.03
C PRO A 14 2.90 1.77 -12.80
N SER A 15 2.17 1.93 -11.70
CA SER A 15 2.74 2.32 -10.41
C SER A 15 3.45 1.12 -9.79
N TYR A 16 4.56 0.68 -10.38
CA TYR A 16 5.51 -0.19 -9.70
C TYR A 16 6.43 0.66 -8.82
N THR A 17 5.85 1.46 -7.93
CA THR A 17 6.56 1.84 -6.72
C THR A 17 6.68 0.58 -5.90
N ASN A 18 7.83 -0.12 -6.01
CA ASN A 18 8.17 -1.26 -5.18
C ASN A 18 8.32 -0.81 -3.72
N HIS A 19 7.18 -0.59 -3.07
CA HIS A 19 7.15 -0.20 -1.69
C HIS A 19 7.49 -1.40 -0.80
N PRO A 20 8.21 -1.19 0.31
CA PRO A 20 8.65 -2.27 1.18
C PRO A 20 7.47 -2.94 1.87
N ARG A 21 7.10 -4.16 1.46
CA ARG A 21 5.92 -4.90 1.99
C ARG A 21 5.88 -5.08 3.51
N ASN A 22 7.04 -5.11 4.17
CA ASN A 22 7.16 -5.34 5.62
C ASN A 22 7.55 -4.06 6.40
N ALA A 23 7.21 -2.89 5.86
CA ALA A 23 7.42 -1.62 6.55
C ALA A 23 6.26 -1.30 7.50
N PRO A 24 6.52 -0.66 8.65
CA PRO A 24 5.46 -0.20 9.54
C PRO A 24 4.63 0.91 8.89
N ILE A 25 3.40 1.11 9.36
CA ILE A 25 2.46 2.12 8.80
C ILE A 25 3.05 3.53 8.80
N ASN A 26 3.86 3.84 9.81
CA ASN A 26 4.52 5.13 9.97
C ASN A 26 5.85 5.27 9.21
N TYR A 27 6.13 4.37 8.27
CA TYR A 27 7.20 4.53 7.28
C TYR A 27 6.91 5.71 6.34
N PHE A 28 5.63 5.87 5.94
CA PHE A 28 5.16 7.02 5.18
C PHE A 28 4.66 8.11 6.11
N SER A 29 4.69 9.37 5.64
CA SER A 29 4.00 10.43 6.37
C SER A 29 2.49 10.18 6.33
N PRO A 30 1.72 10.61 7.36
CA PRO A 30 0.26 10.47 7.36
C PRO A 30 -0.40 11.02 6.09
N TRP A 31 0.07 12.18 5.61
CA TRP A 31 -0.45 12.76 4.37
C TRP A 31 -0.21 11.86 3.16
N TYR A 32 0.99 11.29 3.01
CA TYR A 32 1.30 10.42 1.87
C TYR A 32 0.47 9.13 1.95
N HIS A 33 0.38 8.52 3.12
CA HIS A 33 -0.43 7.32 3.32
C HIS A 33 -1.89 7.57 2.93
N ASN A 34 -2.50 8.64 3.45
CA ASN A 34 -3.93 8.89 3.28
C ASN A 34 -4.33 9.43 1.89
N ASN A 35 -3.39 10.00 1.13
CA ASN A 35 -3.70 10.68 -0.13
C ASN A 35 -3.03 10.09 -1.37
N VAL A 36 -1.99 9.25 -1.20
CA VAL A 36 -1.18 8.72 -2.32
C VAL A 36 -1.27 7.20 -2.40
N LEU A 37 -1.30 6.49 -1.27
CA LEU A 37 -1.42 5.04 -1.28
C LEU A 37 -2.84 4.61 -1.69
N THR A 38 -2.89 3.53 -2.45
CA THR A 38 -4.13 2.81 -2.76
C THR A 38 -4.67 2.07 -1.54
N LEU A 39 -5.94 1.68 -1.59
CA LEU A 39 -6.56 0.88 -0.52
C LEU A 39 -5.79 -0.42 -0.25
N CYS A 40 -5.35 -1.13 -1.30
CA CYS A 40 -4.51 -2.32 -1.18
C CYS A 40 -3.21 -2.03 -0.43
N GLU A 41 -2.51 -0.95 -0.78
CA GLU A 41 -1.26 -0.58 -0.13
C GLU A 41 -1.51 -0.21 1.34
N CYS A 42 -2.53 0.58 1.64
CA CYS A 42 -2.92 0.90 3.02
C CYS A 42 -3.20 -0.37 3.85
N ALA A 43 -3.92 -1.34 3.27
CA ALA A 43 -4.22 -2.61 3.91
C ALA A 43 -2.94 -3.43 4.22
N MET A 44 -1.96 -3.42 3.32
CA MET A 44 -0.68 -4.09 3.54
C MET A 44 0.07 -3.55 4.76
N TYR A 45 0.01 -2.24 5.00
CA TYR A 45 0.76 -1.60 6.09
C TYR A 45 0.06 -1.64 7.45
N MET A 46 -1.27 -1.81 7.48
CA MET A 46 -2.06 -1.86 8.71
C MET A 46 -1.55 -2.94 9.69
N ASN A 47 -1.13 -4.08 9.17
CA ASN A 47 -0.70 -5.22 9.98
C ASN A 47 0.75 -5.16 10.47
N ASN A 48 1.54 -4.18 9.98
CA ASN A 48 2.97 -4.09 10.30
C ASN A 48 3.26 -3.24 11.55
N GLY A 49 2.23 -2.65 12.16
CA GLY A 49 2.30 -1.90 13.40
C GLY A 49 3.08 -0.58 13.29
N VAL A 50 3.42 -0.02 14.45
CA VAL A 50 4.11 1.27 14.60
C VAL A 50 5.51 1.06 15.18
N THR A 51 6.50 1.80 14.66
CA THR A 51 7.91 1.71 15.13
C THR A 51 8.50 3.00 15.68
N LEU A 52 7.83 4.14 15.46
CA LEU A 52 8.29 5.46 15.93
C LEU A 52 7.10 6.19 16.56
N PRO A 53 7.31 6.83 17.72
CA PRO A 53 6.29 7.66 18.33
C PRO A 53 6.17 9.00 17.57
N LEU A 54 5.11 9.76 17.86
CA LEU A 54 4.93 11.07 17.24
C LEU A 54 6.10 12.03 17.57
N PRO A 55 6.40 13.00 16.68
CA PRO A 55 7.48 13.96 16.90
C PRO A 55 7.43 14.68 18.25
N GLN A 56 6.22 14.95 18.77
CA GLN A 56 6.02 15.57 20.09
C GLN A 56 6.57 14.75 21.27
N HIS A 57 6.77 13.43 21.09
CA HIS A 57 7.38 12.54 22.08
C HIS A 57 8.88 12.32 21.83
N CYS A 58 9.49 13.05 20.89
CA CYS A 58 10.91 12.96 20.52
C CYS A 58 11.62 14.33 20.58
N GLN A 59 11.29 15.16 21.57
CA GLN A 59 11.79 16.54 21.66
C GLN A 59 13.23 16.63 22.20
N SER A 60 13.71 15.58 22.88
CA SER A 60 15.05 15.52 23.45
C SER A 60 15.72 14.16 23.25
N ALA A 61 17.04 14.12 23.43
CA ALA A 61 17.79 12.86 23.43
C ALA A 61 17.36 11.91 24.56
N ASP A 62 16.83 12.44 25.67
CA ASP A 62 16.34 11.63 26.78
C ASP A 62 14.99 10.99 26.46
N ASP A 63 14.11 11.69 25.73
CA ASP A 63 12.87 11.10 25.23
C ASP A 63 13.18 9.93 24.28
N ILE A 64 14.12 10.15 23.35
CA ILE A 64 14.58 9.10 22.43
C ILE A 64 15.14 7.89 23.19
N ARG A 65 15.96 8.14 24.22
CA ARG A 65 16.50 7.08 25.07
C ARG A 65 15.43 6.35 25.87
N ARG A 66 14.35 7.03 26.27
CA ARG A 66 13.26 6.47 27.07
C ARG A 66 12.46 5.46 26.24
N TRP A 67 11.91 5.89 25.10
CA TRP A 67 11.04 5.00 24.33
C TRP A 67 11.82 3.85 23.68
N ARG A 68 13.08 4.07 23.28
CA ARG A 68 13.94 3.00 22.71
C ARG A 68 14.29 1.88 23.70
N LYS A 69 14.13 2.12 25.01
CA LYS A 69 14.34 1.10 26.06
C LYS A 69 13.06 0.34 26.41
N LEU A 70 11.90 0.77 25.91
CA LEU A 70 10.67 0.04 26.10
C LEU A 70 10.73 -1.26 25.30
N ASN A 71 10.11 -2.31 25.83
CA ASN A 71 9.81 -3.48 25.02
C ASN A 71 8.65 -3.16 24.08
N THR A 72 8.49 -3.96 23.03
CA THR A 72 7.47 -3.76 21.99
C THR A 72 6.07 -3.56 22.58
N LYS A 73 5.69 -4.39 23.57
CA LYS A 73 4.38 -4.30 24.22
C LYS A 73 4.14 -2.94 24.89
N LYS A 74 5.09 -2.46 25.69
CA LYS A 74 4.98 -1.17 26.37
C LYS A 74 5.04 0.00 25.40
N PHE A 75 5.83 -0.13 24.33
CA PHE A 75 5.88 0.87 23.27
C PHE A 75 4.52 1.01 22.58
N MET A 76 3.90 -0.12 22.24
CA MET A 76 2.56 -0.16 21.64
C MET A 76 1.52 0.46 22.57
N GLU A 77 1.48 0.03 23.84
CA GLU A 77 0.57 0.59 24.85
C GLU A 77 0.69 2.11 25.02
N GLU A 78 1.90 2.68 24.89
CA GLU A 78 2.14 4.10 25.15
C GLU A 78 1.99 5.01 23.91
N TYR A 79 2.27 4.51 22.70
CA TYR A 79 2.39 5.36 21.51
C TYR A 79 1.56 4.94 20.31
N GLU A 80 1.10 3.69 20.23
CA GLU A 80 0.48 3.16 19.02
C GLU A 80 -0.81 3.91 18.66
N ASN A 81 -1.72 4.08 19.62
CA ASN A 81 -3.01 4.72 19.38
C ASN A 81 -2.87 6.15 18.87
N ASP A 82 -1.96 6.94 19.45
CA ASP A 82 -1.73 8.32 19.05
C ASP A 82 -1.15 8.42 17.64
N VAL A 83 -0.31 7.45 17.26
CA VAL A 83 0.26 7.38 15.91
C VAL A 83 -0.81 6.93 14.91
N LEU A 84 -1.55 5.87 15.20
CA LEU A 84 -2.60 5.32 14.33
C LEU A 84 -3.74 6.31 14.08
N ALA A 85 -4.04 7.19 15.04
CA ALA A 85 -5.05 8.24 14.87
C ALA A 85 -4.76 9.24 13.74
N LEU A 86 -3.55 9.25 13.17
CA LEU A 86 -3.19 10.08 12.02
C LEU A 86 -3.42 9.40 10.67
N TYR A 87 -3.66 8.09 10.64
CA TYR A 87 -3.77 7.31 9.41
C TYR A 87 -5.23 6.93 9.16
N ASP A 88 -5.64 7.02 7.89
CA ASP A 88 -6.95 6.53 7.45
C ASP A 88 -6.84 5.02 7.29
N ILE A 89 -7.28 4.28 8.32
CA ILE A 89 -7.23 2.83 8.35
C ILE A 89 -8.47 2.28 7.62
N PRO A 90 -8.30 1.44 6.58
CA PRO A 90 -9.41 0.83 5.86
C PRO A 90 -10.37 0.08 6.78
N MET A 91 -11.67 0.22 6.56
CA MET A 91 -12.67 -0.59 7.25
C MET A 91 -12.74 -1.99 6.63
N GLU A 92 -13.22 -2.96 7.41
CA GLU A 92 -13.37 -4.36 6.96
C GLU A 92 -14.20 -4.47 5.67
N GLU A 93 -15.28 -3.68 5.55
CA GLU A 93 -16.12 -3.61 4.34
C GLU A 93 -15.36 -3.13 3.09
N GLU A 94 -14.39 -2.24 3.25
CA GLU A 94 -13.57 -1.73 2.14
C GLU A 94 -12.56 -2.79 1.70
N LEU A 95 -12.04 -3.59 2.65
CA LEU A 95 -11.12 -4.69 2.37
C LEU A 95 -11.82 -5.85 1.62
N GLU A 96 -13.09 -6.13 1.90
CA GLU A 96 -13.88 -7.15 1.18
C GLU A 96 -14.06 -6.85 -0.31
N CYS A 97 -13.93 -5.58 -0.71
CA CYS A 97 -13.97 -5.19 -2.13
C CYS A 97 -12.66 -5.54 -2.87
N LEU A 98 -11.55 -5.72 -2.15
CA LEU A 98 -10.26 -6.07 -2.75
C LEU A 98 -10.19 -7.56 -3.12
N ASP A 99 -10.69 -8.42 -2.23
CA ASP A 99 -10.70 -9.89 -2.40
C ASP A 99 -11.48 -10.32 -3.66
N ARG A 100 -12.52 -9.55 -4.02
CA ARG A 100 -13.39 -9.83 -5.18
C ARG A 100 -12.77 -9.54 -6.55
N ASN A 101 -11.69 -8.76 -6.62
CA ASN A 101 -11.08 -8.36 -7.90
C ASN A 101 -9.87 -9.24 -8.29
N GLU A 102 -9.30 -10.03 -7.38
CA GLU A 102 -8.19 -10.95 -7.72
C GLU A 102 -8.68 -12.21 -8.45
N ASP A 103 -9.98 -12.56 -8.32
CA ASP A 103 -10.56 -13.76 -8.94
C ASP A 103 -10.97 -13.59 -10.42
N GLU A 104 -10.96 -12.37 -10.98
CA GLU A 104 -11.46 -12.10 -12.35
C GLU A 104 -10.34 -11.97 -13.43
N ASP A 105 -9.05 -12.01 -13.06
CA ASP A 105 -7.92 -11.80 -14.00
C ASP A 105 -7.25 -13.11 -14.51
N ASP A 106 -7.81 -14.29 -14.19
CA ASP A 106 -7.25 -15.61 -14.51
C ASP A 106 -7.93 -16.32 -15.72
N GLU A 107 -8.47 -15.60 -16.70
CA GLU A 107 -9.02 -16.20 -17.94
C GLU A 107 -8.63 -15.45 -19.23
N ASP A 108 -7.34 -15.33 -19.58
CA ASP A 108 -6.95 -15.27 -21.00
C ASP A 108 -5.44 -15.52 -21.22
N ASN A 109 -4.98 -16.78 -21.23
CA ASN A 109 -3.77 -17.14 -21.98
C ASN A 109 -3.63 -18.65 -22.25
N GLU A 110 -4.23 -19.14 -23.33
CA GLU A 110 -3.68 -20.29 -24.06
C GLU A 110 -3.36 -19.88 -25.50
N GLU A 111 -2.21 -19.22 -25.68
CA GLU A 111 -1.49 -19.18 -26.95
C GLU A 111 -1.03 -20.60 -27.35
N ASP A 112 -1.77 -21.28 -28.24
CA ASP A 112 -1.24 -22.42 -29.00
C ASP A 112 -0.59 -21.90 -30.30
N ILE A 113 0.68 -21.51 -30.20
CA ILE A 113 1.57 -21.35 -31.36
C ILE A 113 2.47 -22.58 -31.41
N THR A 114 2.21 -23.49 -32.35
CA THR A 114 3.28 -24.27 -32.99
C THR A 114 3.12 -24.26 -34.50
N GLY A 115 3.97 -23.48 -35.17
CA GLY A 115 4.26 -23.65 -36.58
C GLY A 115 5.51 -24.51 -36.75
N ASP A 116 5.52 -25.43 -37.72
CA ASP A 116 6.43 -25.41 -38.89
C ASP A 116 6.30 -26.68 -39.76
N SER A 117 6.11 -26.46 -41.07
CA SER A 117 6.47 -27.23 -42.30
C SER A 117 6.16 -28.73 -42.42
N ASP A 118 5.66 -29.26 -43.55
CA ASP A 118 6.28 -29.22 -44.89
C ASP A 118 5.28 -29.21 -46.06
N GLU A 119 5.58 -28.37 -47.06
CA GLU A 119 5.12 -28.48 -48.44
C GLU A 119 5.77 -29.70 -49.12
N ASP A 120 4.99 -30.61 -49.71
CA ASP A 120 5.52 -31.58 -50.67
C ASP A 120 4.74 -31.46 -51.98
N GLY A 121 5.45 -30.97 -52.99
CA GLY A 121 4.94 -30.77 -54.34
C GLY A 121 4.91 -32.09 -55.12
N LYS A 122 3.84 -32.27 -55.91
CA LYS A 122 3.88 -33.13 -57.08
C LYS A 122 2.89 -32.68 -58.15
#